data_AF-B2IX12-F1
#
_entry.id   AF-B2IX12-F1
#
_cell.length_a   1.000
_cell.length_b   1.000
_cell.length_c   1.000
_cell.angle_alpha   90.00
_cell.angle_beta   90.00
_cell.angle_gamma   90.00
#
_symmetry.space_group_name_H-M   'P 1'
#
loop_
_entity.id
_entity.type
_entity.pdbx_description
1 polymer ?
#
loop_
_entity_poly.entity_id
_entity_poly.type
_entity_poly.pdbx_seq_one_letter_code
_entity_poly.pdbx_strand_id
1 'polypeptide(L)'
;MDIKGYAKFDITRKYRYLLRRKWDISLPQVTFVMLNPSIADDKKNDHTLTRCINFAKSWKYGSLEVVNLFAYCATNPRELCQVDDPVGPKNNCYIQVATKRAALIILAWGAGKYPRIQNREKEVLSLISDKQPLYCLVLTKYGYPHHPLRLSVSTQPIIFPSNSL
;
A
#
# COMPACT_ATOMS: atom_id res chain seq x y z
N MET A 1 23.83 0.98 5.95
CA MET A 1 23.12 -0.32 5.89
C MET A 1 22.47 -0.44 4.54
N ASP A 2 22.75 -1.52 3.81
CA ASP A 2 22.15 -1.79 2.52
C ASP A 2 20.65 -2.09 2.66
N ILE A 3 19.83 -1.42 1.86
CA ILE A 3 18.40 -1.71 1.81
C ILE A 3 18.21 -2.98 0.99
N LYS A 4 17.74 -4.06 1.62
CA LYS A 4 17.37 -5.28 0.92
C LYS A 4 15.96 -5.16 0.34
N GLY A 5 15.84 -5.33 -0.98
CA GLY A 5 14.57 -5.29 -1.70
C GLY A 5 14.04 -6.69 -2.04
N TYR A 6 12.72 -6.82 -2.05
CA TYR A 6 12.01 -8.02 -2.52
C TYR A 6 10.69 -7.61 -3.16
N ALA A 7 10.31 -8.25 -4.26
CA ALA A 7 9.02 -8.06 -4.89
C ALA A 7 8.44 -9.41 -5.29
N LYS A 8 7.16 -9.63 -5.03
CA LYS A 8 6.45 -10.83 -5.44
C LYS A 8 5.54 -10.55 -6.61
N PHE A 9 5.90 -11.10 -7.76
CA PHE A 9 5.07 -11.10 -8.95
C PHE A 9 4.41 -12.48 -9.16
N ASP A 10 3.36 -12.50 -9.97
CA ASP A 10 2.95 -13.72 -10.65
C ASP A 10 3.95 -14.10 -11.77
N ILE A 11 3.71 -15.23 -12.44
CA ILE A 11 4.60 -15.72 -13.50
C ILE A 11 4.62 -14.79 -14.72
N THR A 12 3.49 -14.12 -15.02
CA THR A 12 3.39 -13.20 -16.16
C THR A 12 4.00 -11.83 -15.87
N ARG A 13 4.28 -11.54 -14.60
CA ARG A 13 4.69 -10.23 -14.07
C ARG A 13 3.68 -9.10 -14.29
N LYS A 14 2.47 -9.40 -14.78
CA LYS A 14 1.37 -8.43 -14.85
C LYS A 14 0.84 -8.07 -13.48
N TYR A 15 1.00 -8.96 -12.50
CA TYR A 15 0.52 -8.74 -11.13
C TYR A 15 1.67 -8.69 -10.15
N ARG A 16 1.77 -7.60 -9.36
CA ARG A 16 2.66 -7.49 -8.20
C ARG A 16 1.86 -7.52 -6.91
N TYR A 17 2.01 -8.60 -6.16
CA TYR A 17 1.27 -8.82 -4.92
C TYR A 17 1.92 -8.18 -3.69
N LEU A 18 3.25 -7.98 -3.71
CA LEU A 18 3.99 -7.46 -2.57
C LEU A 18 5.26 -6.76 -3.03
N LEU A 19 5.59 -5.66 -2.38
CA LEU A 19 6.90 -5.00 -2.48
C LEU A 19 7.44 -4.75 -1.07
N ARG A 20 8.67 -5.15 -0.80
CA ARG A 20 9.30 -5.03 0.53
C ARG A 20 10.62 -4.29 0.43
N ARG A 21 10.90 -3.50 1.47
CA ARG A 21 12.22 -2.92 1.76
C ARG A 21 12.56 -3.12 3.23
N LYS A 22 13.78 -3.55 3.51
CA LYS A 22 14.27 -3.76 4.88
C LYS A 22 15.64 -3.13 5.04
N TRP A 23 15.83 -2.36 6.10
CA TRP A 23 17.06 -1.67 6.44
C TRP A 23 17.53 -1.93 7.88
N ASP A 24 16.62 -2.29 8.78
CA ASP A 24 16.96 -2.69 10.16
C ASP A 24 16.07 -3.88 10.57
N ILE A 25 16.66 -4.97 11.06
CA ILE A 25 15.93 -6.16 11.51
C ILE A 25 15.48 -6.09 12.97
N SER A 26 16.10 -5.21 13.76
CA SER A 26 15.77 -5.04 15.17
C SER A 26 14.51 -4.18 15.40
N LEU A 27 14.06 -3.47 14.37
CA LEU A 27 12.93 -2.55 14.41
C LEU A 27 11.69 -3.12 13.70
N PRO A 28 10.47 -2.66 14.07
CA PRO A 28 9.21 -3.18 13.54
C PRO A 28 9.02 -2.90 12.02
N GLN A 29 8.02 -3.55 11.43
CA GLN A 29 7.57 -3.36 10.05
C GLN A 29 6.29 -2.50 9.99
N VAL A 30 6.24 -1.57 9.03
CA VAL A 30 5.01 -0.87 8.62
C VAL A 30 4.48 -1.44 7.29
N THR A 31 3.16 -1.51 7.12
CA THR A 31 2.55 -1.89 5.84
C THR A 31 1.77 -0.72 5.27
N PHE A 32 2.06 -0.34 4.03
CA PHE A 32 1.27 0.61 3.25
C PHE A 32 0.29 -0.14 2.34
N VAL A 33 -0.99 0.24 2.38
CA VAL A 33 -2.05 -0.26 1.50
C VAL A 33 -2.38 0.84 0.49
N MET A 34 -1.96 0.64 -0.75
CA MET A 34 -2.02 1.66 -1.81
C MET A 34 -2.97 1.22 -2.94
N LEU A 35 -3.07 2.01 -4.03
CA LEU A 35 -4.04 1.75 -5.08
C LEU A 35 -3.65 0.55 -5.96
N ASN A 36 -2.56 0.70 -6.72
CA ASN A 36 -2.06 -0.32 -7.63
C ASN A 36 -0.54 -0.18 -7.83
N PRO A 37 0.17 -1.27 -8.15
CA PRO A 37 1.58 -1.24 -8.50
C PRO A 37 1.89 -0.36 -9.71
N SER A 38 2.91 0.49 -9.58
CA SER A 38 3.59 1.15 -10.70
C SER A 38 5.00 0.55 -10.93
N ILE A 39 5.99 1.34 -11.31
CA ILE A 39 7.29 0.91 -11.84
C ILE A 39 8.28 0.33 -10.81
N ALA A 40 8.12 0.58 -9.51
CA ALA A 40 9.09 0.09 -8.51
C ALA A 40 9.11 -1.44 -8.40
N ASP A 41 10.30 -2.04 -8.37
CA ASP A 41 10.49 -3.49 -8.28
C ASP A 41 11.41 -3.86 -7.10
N ASP A 42 11.99 -5.05 -7.09
CA ASP A 42 12.93 -5.49 -6.05
C ASP A 42 14.26 -4.71 -6.04
N LYS A 43 14.63 -4.03 -7.13
CA LYS A 43 15.92 -3.37 -7.32
C LYS A 43 15.82 -1.84 -7.30
N LYS A 44 14.77 -1.28 -7.89
CA LYS A 44 14.60 0.17 -8.10
C LYS A 44 13.47 0.72 -7.25
N ASN A 45 13.74 1.82 -6.56
CA ASN A 45 12.72 2.62 -5.89
C ASN A 45 12.16 3.66 -6.88
N ASP A 46 10.85 3.90 -6.82
CA ASP A 46 10.24 5.11 -7.38
C ASP A 46 10.10 6.19 -6.30
N HIS A 47 9.62 7.38 -6.69
CA HIS A 47 9.44 8.51 -5.76
C HIS A 47 8.44 8.19 -4.64
N THR A 48 7.41 7.40 -4.93
CA THR A 48 6.39 7.00 -3.95
C THR A 48 6.97 6.07 -2.90
N LEU A 49 7.69 5.04 -3.32
CA LEU A 49 8.35 4.09 -2.42
C LEU A 49 9.41 4.81 -1.57
N THR A 50 10.19 5.70 -2.19
CA THR A 50 11.19 6.51 -1.47
C THR A 50 10.53 7.36 -0.37
N ARG A 51 9.39 7.97 -0.68
CA ARG A 51 8.59 8.72 0.30
C ARG A 51 8.10 7.82 1.44
N CYS A 52 7.59 6.62 1.14
CA CYS A 52 7.14 5.66 2.15
C CYS A 52 8.30 5.18 3.05
N ILE A 53 9.49 4.96 2.49
CA ILE A 53 10.70 4.62 3.26
C ILE A 53 11.05 5.75 4.23
N ASN A 54 11.02 6.99 3.76
CA ASN A 54 11.37 8.14 4.61
C ASN A 54 10.38 8.33 5.76
N PHE A 55 9.09 8.12 5.51
CA PHE A 55 8.07 8.07 6.56
C PHE A 55 8.32 6.95 7.57
N ALA A 56 8.51 5.71 7.10
CA ALA A 56 8.77 4.58 7.97
C ALA A 56 10.00 4.81 8.86
N LYS A 57 11.07 5.38 8.29
CA LYS A 57 12.29 5.74 9.03
C LYS A 57 12.03 6.84 10.07
N SER A 58 11.28 7.89 9.74
CA SER A 58 10.98 8.97 10.69
C SER A 58 10.14 8.49 11.87
N TRP A 59 9.34 7.44 11.69
CA TRP A 59 8.59 6.77 12.77
C TRP A 59 9.36 5.62 13.43
N LYS A 60 10.67 5.47 13.18
CA LYS A 60 11.56 4.45 13.77
C LYS A 60 11.21 2.99 13.42
N TYR A 61 10.75 2.74 12.19
CA TYR A 61 10.56 1.39 11.66
C TYR A 61 11.80 0.91 10.91
N GLY A 62 12.01 -0.41 10.87
CA GLY A 62 13.15 -1.07 10.22
C GLY A 62 12.85 -1.62 8.83
N SER A 63 11.58 -1.72 8.48
CA SER A 63 11.14 -2.22 7.18
C SER A 63 9.76 -1.72 6.81
N LEU A 64 9.45 -1.81 5.52
CA LEU A 64 8.10 -1.65 5.02
C LEU A 64 7.70 -2.76 4.06
N GLU A 65 6.40 -2.99 3.99
CA GLU A 65 5.72 -3.69 2.91
C GLU A 65 4.71 -2.77 2.23
N VAL A 66 4.59 -2.88 0.91
CA VAL A 66 3.55 -2.23 0.12
C VAL A 66 2.70 -3.33 -0.51
N VAL A 67 1.41 -3.29 -0.21
CA VAL A 67 0.36 -4.05 -0.87
C VAL A 67 -0.63 -3.06 -1.48
N ASN A 68 -1.47 -3.54 -2.40
CA ASN A 68 -2.32 -2.66 -3.17
C ASN A 68 -3.76 -3.20 -3.24
N LEU A 69 -4.73 -2.31 -3.37
CA LEU A 69 -6.13 -2.69 -3.63
C LEU A 69 -6.22 -3.60 -4.86
N PHE A 70 -5.41 -3.30 -5.89
CA PHE A 70 -5.30 -4.07 -7.14
C PHE A 70 -3.86 -4.52 -7.34
N ALA A 71 -3.63 -5.79 -7.71
CA ALA A 71 -2.27 -6.26 -7.98
C ALA A 71 -1.80 -5.96 -9.42
N TYR A 72 -2.69 -5.59 -10.34
CA TYR A 72 -2.29 -5.31 -11.72
C TYR A 72 -1.34 -4.11 -11.81
N CYS A 73 -0.21 -4.30 -12.48
CA CYS A 73 0.82 -3.29 -12.67
C CYS A 73 0.40 -2.31 -13.77
N ALA A 74 0.19 -1.04 -13.40
CA ALA A 74 -0.14 0.03 -14.33
C ALA A 74 0.38 1.39 -13.82
N THR A 75 1.01 2.17 -14.69
CA THR A 75 1.42 3.54 -14.35
C THR A 75 0.22 4.48 -14.34
N ASN A 76 -0.75 4.27 -15.24
CA ASN A 76 -2.02 4.99 -15.23
C ASN A 76 -3.11 4.11 -14.61
N PRO A 77 -3.64 4.47 -13.43
CA PRO A 77 -4.69 3.68 -12.78
C PRO A 77 -5.97 3.51 -13.61
N ARG A 78 -6.22 4.34 -14.63
CA ARG A 78 -7.36 4.17 -15.54
C ARG A 78 -7.30 2.86 -16.34
N GLU A 79 -6.10 2.31 -16.53
CA GLU A 79 -5.91 1.01 -17.20
C GLU A 79 -6.52 -0.15 -16.42
N LEU A 80 -6.70 -0.02 -15.10
CA LEU A 80 -7.34 -1.05 -14.29
C LEU A 80 -8.74 -1.41 -14.84
N CYS A 81 -9.50 -0.41 -15.31
CA CYS A 81 -10.83 -0.58 -15.89
C CYS A 81 -10.86 -1.36 -17.22
N GLN A 82 -9.69 -1.63 -17.81
CA GLN A 82 -9.53 -2.34 -19.09
C GLN A 82 -9.06 -3.79 -18.89
N VAL A 83 -8.83 -4.20 -17.65
CA VAL A 83 -8.38 -5.55 -17.28
C VAL A 83 -9.55 -6.31 -16.68
N ASP A 84 -9.74 -7.56 -17.08
CA ASP A 84 -10.85 -8.40 -16.59
C ASP A 84 -10.78 -8.65 -15.08
N ASP A 85 -9.59 -9.02 -14.59
CA ASP A 85 -9.31 -9.15 -13.15
C ASP A 85 -8.12 -8.25 -12.76
N PRO A 86 -8.36 -6.98 -12.38
CA PRO A 86 -7.30 -6.09 -11.91
C PRO A 86 -6.89 -6.40 -10.46
N VAL A 87 -7.75 -7.09 -9.69
CA VAL A 87 -7.47 -7.46 -8.30
C VAL A 87 -6.32 -8.45 -8.28
N GLY A 88 -6.38 -9.48 -9.13
CA GLY A 88 -5.39 -10.51 -9.28
C GLY A 88 -5.59 -11.66 -8.28
N PRO A 89 -5.31 -12.91 -8.69
CA PRO A 89 -5.85 -14.10 -8.03
C PRO A 89 -5.31 -14.34 -6.61
N LYS A 90 -4.13 -13.81 -6.27
CA LYS A 90 -3.51 -14.00 -4.94
C LYS A 90 -3.51 -12.73 -4.07
N ASN A 91 -4.10 -11.64 -4.54
CA ASN A 91 -3.89 -10.33 -3.93
C ASN A 91 -4.42 -10.24 -2.49
N ASN A 92 -5.65 -10.73 -2.25
CA ASN A 92 -6.25 -10.73 -0.91
C ASN A 92 -5.37 -11.46 0.12
N CYS A 93 -4.80 -12.61 -0.26
CA CYS A 93 -3.88 -13.35 0.61
C CYS A 93 -2.64 -12.51 0.98
N TYR A 94 -2.02 -11.83 0.00
CA TYR A 94 -0.85 -11.00 0.27
C TYR A 94 -1.18 -9.78 1.13
N ILE A 95 -2.34 -9.14 0.92
CA ILE A 95 -2.85 -8.06 1.78
C ILE A 95 -2.98 -8.53 3.22
N GLN A 96 -3.67 -9.65 3.46
CA GLN A 96 -3.93 -10.16 4.81
C GLN A 96 -2.65 -10.59 5.54
N VAL A 97 -1.72 -11.22 4.82
CA VAL A 97 -0.46 -11.69 5.40
C VAL A 97 0.47 -10.50 5.70
N ALA A 98 0.55 -9.50 4.81
CA ALA A 98 1.37 -8.31 5.03
C ALA A 98 0.85 -7.45 6.19
N THR A 99 -0.47 -7.30 6.29
CA THR A 99 -1.10 -6.55 7.40
C THR A 99 -1.01 -7.29 8.73
N LYS A 100 -1.01 -8.64 8.74
CA LYS A 100 -0.80 -9.44 9.97
C LYS A 100 0.63 -9.31 10.52
N ARG A 101 1.63 -9.05 9.68
CA ARG A 101 3.03 -8.86 10.09
C ARG A 101 3.34 -7.43 10.57
N ALA A 102 2.47 -6.48 10.26
CA ALA A 102 2.73 -5.07 10.47
C ALA A 102 2.44 -4.68 11.92
N ALA A 103 3.30 -3.85 12.51
CA ALA A 103 2.97 -3.15 13.75
C ALA A 103 2.19 -1.84 13.49
N LEU A 104 2.15 -1.39 12.24
CA LEU A 104 1.40 -0.22 11.79
C LEU A 104 0.92 -0.43 10.36
N ILE A 105 -0.37 -0.15 10.11
CA ILE A 105 -0.98 -0.21 8.78
C ILE A 105 -1.37 1.20 8.35
N ILE A 106 -0.79 1.67 7.23
CA ILE A 106 -1.10 2.96 6.61
C ILE A 106 -1.92 2.73 5.34
N LEU A 107 -3.15 3.23 5.33
CA LEU A 107 -3.98 3.35 4.14
C LEU A 107 -3.54 4.59 3.34
N ALA A 108 -3.37 4.45 2.02
CA ALA A 108 -2.86 5.52 1.18
C ALA A 108 -3.21 5.40 -0.33
N TRP A 109 -4.39 4.87 -0.66
CA TRP A 109 -4.81 4.62 -2.06
C TRP A 109 -5.32 5.85 -2.83
N GLY A 110 -5.46 7.01 -2.19
CA GLY A 110 -5.93 8.24 -2.84
C GLY A 110 -7.43 8.25 -3.14
N ALA A 111 -7.91 9.32 -3.79
CA ALA A 111 -9.33 9.54 -4.09
C ALA A 111 -9.71 9.18 -5.54
N GLY A 112 -9.04 8.19 -6.13
CA GLY A 112 -9.35 7.74 -7.50
C GLY A 112 -10.72 7.07 -7.57
N LYS A 113 -11.58 7.52 -8.49
CA LYS A 113 -12.85 6.84 -8.82
C LYS A 113 -12.72 6.12 -10.17
N TYR A 114 -13.03 4.83 -10.17
CA TYR A 114 -12.88 3.95 -11.34
C TYR A 114 -14.24 3.31 -11.65
N PRO A 115 -14.96 3.75 -12.71
CA PRO A 115 -16.36 3.36 -12.94
C PRO A 115 -16.64 1.86 -12.97
N ARG A 116 -15.66 1.06 -13.41
CA ARG A 116 -15.78 -0.41 -13.54
C ARG A 116 -15.27 -1.18 -12.31
N ILE A 117 -14.67 -0.49 -11.35
CA ILE A 117 -14.04 -1.15 -10.21
C ILE A 117 -14.32 -0.31 -8.96
N GLN A 118 -15.49 -0.57 -8.39
CA GLN A 118 -16.04 0.14 -7.25
C GLN A 118 -15.97 -0.73 -6.00
N ASN A 119 -16.04 -0.12 -4.82
CA ASN A 119 -16.12 -0.78 -3.50
C ASN A 119 -14.90 -1.63 -3.10
N ARG A 120 -13.82 -1.66 -3.89
CA ARG A 120 -12.65 -2.48 -3.59
C ARG A 120 -12.01 -2.09 -2.25
N GLU A 121 -12.00 -0.80 -1.94
CA GLU A 121 -11.55 -0.27 -0.66
C GLU A 121 -12.36 -0.85 0.52
N LYS A 122 -13.67 -1.02 0.36
CA LYS A 122 -14.55 -1.59 1.41
C LYS A 122 -14.25 -3.06 1.64
N GLU A 123 -14.07 -3.84 0.57
CA GLU A 123 -13.65 -5.23 0.66
C GLU A 123 -12.30 -5.36 1.40
N VAL A 124 -11.31 -4.55 1.02
CA VAL A 124 -9.99 -4.58 1.63
C VAL A 124 -10.04 -4.17 3.10
N LEU A 125 -10.86 -3.17 3.44
CA LEU A 125 -11.08 -2.78 4.84
C LEU A 125 -11.67 -3.93 5.65
N SER A 126 -12.71 -4.60 5.15
CA SER A 126 -13.28 -5.79 5.81
C SER A 126 -12.27 -6.93 5.97
N LEU A 127 -11.31 -7.08 5.05
CA LEU A 127 -10.26 -8.09 5.15
C LEU A 127 -9.23 -7.82 6.26
N ILE A 128 -9.09 -6.57 6.72
CA ILE A 128 -7.97 -6.14 7.59
C ILE A 128 -8.41 -5.41 8.88
N SER A 129 -9.69 -5.03 9.02
CA SER A 129 -10.22 -4.23 10.14
C SER A 129 -10.12 -4.92 11.49
N ASP A 130 -10.26 -6.24 11.54
CA ASP A 130 -10.46 -6.97 12.81
C ASP A 130 -9.15 -7.21 13.58
N LYS A 131 -8.01 -6.74 13.05
CA LYS A 131 -6.68 -7.11 13.57
C LYS A 131 -6.03 -6.02 14.40
N GLN A 132 -6.13 -4.76 13.96
CA GLN A 132 -5.52 -3.61 14.62
C GLN A 132 -6.10 -2.30 14.05
N PRO A 133 -5.98 -1.16 14.77
CA PRO A 133 -6.38 0.13 14.24
C PRO A 133 -5.70 0.41 12.89
N LEU A 134 -6.47 0.90 11.95
CA LEU A 134 -5.97 1.36 10.66
C LEU A 134 -5.62 2.84 10.77
N TYR A 135 -4.56 3.25 10.07
CA TYR A 135 -4.10 4.63 10.07
C TYR A 135 -4.07 5.17 8.65
N CYS A 136 -4.08 6.48 8.52
CA CYS A 136 -3.73 7.17 7.29
C CYS A 136 -2.85 8.38 7.64
N LEU A 137 -2.33 9.08 6.65
CA LEU A 137 -1.52 10.29 6.89
C LEU A 137 -2.35 11.56 6.87
N VAL A 138 -3.24 11.65 5.88
CA VAL A 138 -4.15 12.76 5.66
C VAL A 138 -5.39 12.18 4.98
N LEU A 139 -6.57 12.68 5.32
CA LEU A 139 -7.78 12.41 4.57
C LEU A 139 -7.99 13.51 3.52
N THR A 140 -8.43 13.13 2.33
CA THR A 140 -8.96 14.09 1.36
C THR A 140 -10.27 14.69 1.86
N LYS A 141 -10.73 15.79 1.24
CA LYS A 141 -12.06 16.38 1.54
C LYS A 141 -13.24 15.42 1.37
N TYR A 142 -13.03 14.29 0.69
CA TYR A 142 -14.03 13.25 0.46
C TYR A 142 -13.82 12.00 1.34
N GLY A 143 -12.96 12.05 2.36
CA GLY A 143 -12.74 10.94 3.30
C GLY A 143 -11.77 9.85 2.82
N TYR A 144 -11.20 9.93 1.62
CA TYR A 144 -10.21 8.95 1.16
C TYR A 144 -8.82 9.18 1.77
N PRO A 145 -8.05 8.13 2.08
CA PRO A 145 -6.67 8.25 2.52
C PRO A 145 -5.78 8.82 1.41
N HIS A 146 -5.14 9.96 1.66
CA HIS A 146 -4.35 10.67 0.67
C HIS A 146 -3.08 9.88 0.28
N HIS A 147 -2.74 9.91 -1.02
CA HIS A 147 -1.51 9.28 -1.52
C HIS A 147 -0.25 9.97 -0.94
N PRO A 148 0.81 9.24 -0.56
CA PRO A 148 1.87 9.79 0.28
C PRO A 148 2.83 10.74 -0.46
N LEU A 149 2.94 10.61 -1.80
CA LEU A 149 3.97 11.28 -2.61
C LEU A 149 4.11 12.79 -2.36
N ARG A 150 2.99 13.50 -2.16
CA ARG A 150 2.95 14.96 -2.00
C ARG A 150 2.92 15.45 -0.54
N LEU A 151 2.97 14.53 0.43
CA LEU A 151 2.88 14.89 1.85
C LEU A 151 4.26 15.24 2.41
N SER A 152 4.29 16.11 3.42
CA SER A 152 5.52 16.47 4.16
C SER A 152 6.10 15.24 4.85
N VAL A 153 7.43 15.13 4.93
CA VAL A 153 8.09 14.02 5.64
C VAL A 153 7.82 14.03 7.16
N SER A 154 7.42 15.17 7.72
CA SER A 154 7.07 15.31 9.14
C SER A 154 5.67 14.84 9.48
N THR A 155 4.83 14.51 8.48
CA THR A 155 3.46 14.04 8.71
C THR A 155 3.44 12.78 9.57
N GLN A 156 2.62 12.81 10.62
CA GLN A 156 2.42 11.68 11.53
C GLN A 156 1.16 10.89 11.15
N PRO A 157 1.13 9.57 11.41
CA PRO A 157 -0.06 8.75 11.22
C PRO A 157 -1.20 9.22 12.13
N ILE A 158 -2.42 9.28 11.59
CA ILE A 158 -3.66 9.50 12.33
C ILE A 158 -4.56 8.27 12.19
N ILE A 159 -5.39 8.01 13.19
CA ILE A 159 -6.36 6.90 13.14
C ILE A 159 -7.29 7.14 11.95
N PHE A 160 -7.46 6.13 11.11
CA PHE A 160 -8.44 6.14 10.04
C PHE A 160 -9.83 5.87 10.64
N PRO A 161 -10.79 6.78 10.48
CA PRO A 161 -12.15 6.59 11.00
C PRO A 161 -12.85 5.43 10.28
N SER A 162 -13.16 4.37 11.03
CA SER A 162 -13.78 3.14 10.51
C SER A 162 -15.17 3.34 9.88
N ASN A 163 -15.84 4.46 10.19
CA ASN A 163 -17.19 4.77 9.70
C ASN A 163 -17.18 5.62 8.42
N SER A 164 -16.02 5.85 7.79
CA SER A 164 -15.87 6.86 6.75
C SER A 164 -16.00 6.38 5.30
N LEU A 165 -16.49 5.15 5.05
CA LEU A 165 -16.72 4.63 3.70
C LEU A 165 -18.02 3.84 3.54
#